data_AF-A0A8H4AI93-F1
#
_entry.id   AF-A0A8H4AI93-F1
#
_cell.length_a   1.000
_cell.length_b   1.000
_cell.length_c   1.000
_cell.angle_alpha   90.00
_cell.angle_beta   90.00
_cell.angle_gamma   90.00
#
_symmetry.space_group_name_H-M   'P 1'
#
loop_
_entity.id
_entity.type
_entity.pdbx_description
1 polymer ?
#
loop_
_entity_poly.entity_id
_entity_poly.type
_entity_poly.pdbx_seq_one_letter_code
_entity_poly.pdbx_strand_id
1 'polypeptide(L)'
;MNNINLGYNYEHGIGVEKDVHKAFIYYQESAEMGHANGTFSVGYCYHYGIGVDKDEHKAFIYYQKSAEMGHVGGTDNVGYCYEYGFGVEKDENKA
;
A
#
# COMPACT_ATOMS: atom_id res chain seq x y z
N MET A 1 19.45 0.02 -4.52
CA MET A 1 18.39 0.07 -5.55
C MET A 1 17.11 0.46 -4.82
N ASN A 2 16.33 1.43 -5.29
CA ASN A 2 15.04 1.73 -4.66
C ASN A 2 14.00 0.76 -5.26
N ASN A 3 13.69 -0.32 -4.53
CA ASN A 3 12.78 -1.37 -5.00
C ASN A 3 11.39 -0.81 -5.35
N ILE A 4 10.99 0.32 -4.77
CA ILE A 4 9.74 1.03 -5.09
C ILE A 4 9.72 1.50 -6.54
N ASN A 5 10.83 2.00 -7.07
CA ASN A 5 10.89 2.48 -8.46
C ASN A 5 10.79 1.31 -9.45
N LEU A 6 11.35 0.15 -9.11
CA LEU A 6 11.16 -1.06 -9.91
C LEU A 6 9.72 -1.54 -9.85
N GLY A 7 9.11 -1.54 -8.66
CA GLY A 7 7.69 -1.83 -8.50
C GLY A 7 6.82 -0.93 -9.39
N TYR A 8 7.05 0.38 -9.34
CA TYR A 8 6.34 1.38 -10.15
C TYR A 8 6.55 1.16 -11.66
N ASN A 9 7.78 0.86 -12.07
CA ASN A 9 8.08 0.57 -13.46
C ASN A 9 7.35 -0.67 -13.97
N TYR A 10 7.27 -1.75 -13.17
CA TYR A 10 6.51 -2.95 -13.52
C TYR A 10 5.00 -2.70 -13.50
N GLU A 11 4.48 -1.90 -12.57
CA GLU A 11 3.06 -1.53 -12.50
C GLU A 11 2.60 -0.78 -13.76
N HIS A 12 3.43 0.13 -14.26
CA HIS A 12 3.11 1.00 -15.39
C HIS A 12 3.76 0.61 -16.72
N GLY A 13 4.64 -0.38 -16.76
CA GLY A 13 5.39 -0.79 -17.95
C GLY A 13 6.43 0.22 -18.41
N ILE A 14 7.08 0.94 -17.48
CA ILE A 14 8.06 1.98 -17.81
C ILE A 14 9.44 1.35 -17.96
N GLY A 15 9.89 1.19 -19.20
CA GLY A 15 11.19 0.58 -19.52
C GLY A 15 11.26 -0.93 -19.28
N VAL A 16 10.16 -1.56 -18.87
CA VAL A 16 9.98 -3.00 -18.71
C VAL A 16 8.58 -3.40 -19.20
N GLU A 17 8.36 -4.67 -19.51
CA GLU A 17 7.00 -5.17 -19.75
C GLU A 17 6.17 -5.04 -18.46
N LYS A 18 4.94 -4.55 -18.60
CA LYS A 18 4.03 -4.37 -17.47
C LYS A 18 3.73 -5.71 -16.81
N ASP A 19 3.96 -5.79 -15.50
CA ASP A 19 3.73 -6.98 -14.68
C ASP A 19 3.36 -6.55 -13.26
N VAL A 20 2.05 -6.43 -13.01
CA VAL A 20 1.55 -5.97 -11.71
C VAL A 20 1.85 -6.94 -10.58
N HIS A 21 2.05 -8.23 -10.86
CA HIS A 21 2.42 -9.21 -9.84
C HIS A 21 3.87 -9.01 -9.39
N LYS A 22 4.80 -8.79 -10.33
CA LYS A 22 6.17 -8.38 -9.98
C LYS A 22 6.20 -7.04 -9.26
N ALA A 23 5.34 -6.09 -9.66
CA ALA A 23 5.24 -4.81 -8.97
C ALA A 23 4.94 -5.00 -7.47
N PHE A 24 3.93 -5.83 -7.17
CA PHE A 24 3.56 -6.18 -5.80
C PHE A 24 4.73 -6.80 -5.03
N ILE A 25 5.46 -7.75 -5.61
CA ILE A 25 6.63 -8.37 -4.97
C ILE A 25 7.69 -7.32 -4.60
N TYR A 26 8.03 -6.40 -5.50
CA TYR A 26 9.01 -5.34 -5.20
C TYR A 26 8.53 -4.36 -4.12
N TYR A 27 7.24 -4.05 -4.08
CA TYR A 27 6.67 -3.26 -2.99
C TYR A 27 6.74 -4.00 -1.65
N GLN A 28 6.49 -5.31 -1.63
CA GLN A 28 6.66 -6.14 -0.42
C GLN A 28 8.11 -6.15 0.07
N GLU A 29 9.08 -6.39 -0.81
CA GLU A 29 10.50 -6.32 -0.46
C GLU A 29 10.87 -4.95 0.12
N SER A 30 10.35 -3.87 -0.46
CA SER A 30 10.58 -2.53 0.07
C SER A 30 9.95 -2.31 1.45
N ALA A 31 8.77 -2.87 1.71
CA ALA A 31 8.12 -2.81 3.00
C ALA A 31 8.91 -3.60 4.06
N GLU A 32 9.43 -4.78 3.70
CA GLU A 32 10.27 -5.63 4.56
C GLU A 32 11.60 -4.96 4.93
N MET A 33 12.14 -4.11 4.05
CA MET A 33 13.31 -3.27 4.35
C MET A 33 12.98 -2.06 5.24
N GLY A 34 11.73 -1.91 5.69
CA GLY A 34 11.33 -0.81 6.57
C GLY A 34 11.17 0.53 5.84
N HIS A 35 10.81 0.53 4.55
CA HIS A 35 10.48 1.77 3.84
C HIS A 35 8.99 2.08 3.90
N ALA A 36 8.64 3.23 4.48
CA ALA A 36 7.25 3.63 4.69
C ALA A 36 6.45 3.75 3.36
N ASN A 37 7.10 4.23 2.29
CA ASN A 37 6.53 4.29 0.95
C ASN A 37 6.24 2.88 0.38
N GLY A 38 7.14 1.92 0.60
CA GLY A 38 6.91 0.52 0.19
C GLY A 38 5.76 -0.11 0.95
N THR A 39 5.73 0.09 2.27
CA THR A 39 4.62 -0.33 3.14
C THR A 39 3.29 0.28 2.69
N PHE A 40 3.27 1.56 2.32
CA PHE A 40 2.11 2.23 1.74
C PHE A 40 1.68 1.58 0.42
N SER A 41 2.61 1.35 -0.51
CA SER A 41 2.32 0.73 -1.81
C SER A 41 1.74 -0.68 -1.66
N VAL A 42 2.17 -1.46 -0.67
CA VAL A 42 1.55 -2.78 -0.38
C VAL A 42 0.10 -2.62 0.08
N GLY A 43 -0.18 -1.65 0.96
CA GLY A 43 -1.55 -1.32 1.35
C GLY A 43 -2.42 -0.92 0.16
N TYR A 44 -1.87 -0.08 -0.74
CA TYR A 44 -2.51 0.33 -1.98
C TYR A 44 -2.81 -0.85 -2.90
N CYS A 45 -1.89 -1.79 -3.04
CA CYS A 45 -2.09 -3.00 -3.83
C CYS A 45 -3.25 -3.85 -3.30
N TYR A 46 -3.34 -4.06 -1.99
CA TYR A 46 -4.47 -4.77 -1.39
C TYR A 46 -5.79 -4.00 -1.52
N HIS A 47 -5.77 -2.67 -1.48
CA HIS A 47 -6.98 -1.86 -1.62
C HIS A 47 -7.57 -1.96 -3.04
N TYR A 48 -6.72 -1.94 -4.06
CA TYR A 48 -7.15 -1.91 -5.46
C TYR A 48 -7.02 -3.24 -6.22
N GLY A 49 -6.45 -4.28 -5.58
CA GLY A 49 -6.22 -5.58 -6.21
C GLY A 49 -5.09 -5.56 -7.25
N ILE A 50 -4.01 -4.81 -7.00
CA ILE A 50 -2.88 -4.67 -7.94
C ILE A 50 -1.87 -5.78 -7.66
N GLY A 51 -1.82 -6.79 -8.53
CA GLY A 51 -0.87 -7.90 -8.42
C GLY A 51 -1.16 -8.91 -7.30
N VAL A 52 -2.21 -8.66 -6.51
CA VAL A 52 -2.72 -9.47 -5.41
C VAL A 52 -4.25 -9.33 -5.35
N ASP A 53 -4.94 -10.32 -4.78
CA ASP A 53 -6.38 -10.20 -4.55
C ASP A 53 -6.70 -9.03 -3.62
N LYS A 54 -7.79 -8.32 -3.94
CA LYS A 54 -8.27 -7.20 -3.12
C LYS A 54 -8.63 -7.70 -1.71
N ASP A 55 -8.10 -7.02 -0.69
CA ASP A 55 -8.33 -7.33 0.72
C ASP A 55 -8.26 -6.03 1.53
N GLU A 56 -9.42 -5.44 1.82
CA GLU A 56 -9.50 -4.13 2.46
C GLU A 56 -8.97 -4.15 3.90
N HIS A 57 -9.13 -5.27 4.61
CA HIS A 57 -8.61 -5.42 5.97
C HIS A 57 -7.08 -5.46 5.98
N LYS A 58 -6.45 -6.18 5.03
CA LYS A 58 -4.99 -6.12 4.87
C LYS A 58 -4.54 -4.73 4.44
N ALA A 59 -5.24 -4.08 3.51
CA ALA A 59 -4.92 -2.71 3.10
C ALA A 59 -4.86 -1.77 4.30
N PHE A 60 -5.87 -1.81 5.16
CA PHE A 60 -5.93 -1.04 6.40
C PHE A 60 -4.72 -1.30 7.32
N ILE A 61 -4.36 -2.57 7.55
CA ILE A 61 -3.20 -2.94 8.38
C ILE A 61 -1.90 -2.33 7.80
N TYR A 62 -1.70 -2.37 6.49
CA TYR A 62 -0.51 -1.79 5.86
C TYR A 62 -0.51 -0.26 5.87
N TYR A 63 -1.66 0.38 5.71
CA TYR A 63 -1.78 1.83 5.88
C TYR A 63 -1.47 2.27 7.30
N GLN A 64 -1.94 1.55 8.33
CA GLN A 64 -1.59 1.80 9.72
C GLN A 64 -0.07 1.70 9.95
N LYS A 65 0.56 0.61 9.50
CA LYS A 65 2.01 0.46 9.61
C LYS A 65 2.76 1.60 8.92
N SER A 66 2.30 2.01 7.74
CA SER A 66 2.91 3.13 7.02
C SER A 66 2.74 4.47 7.76
N ALA A 67 1.57 4.70 8.37
CA ALA A 67 1.30 5.87 9.21
C ALA A 67 2.18 5.91 10.47
N GLU A 68 2.36 4.76 11.14
CA GLU A 68 3.26 4.62 12.30
C GLU A 68 4.73 4.93 11.94
N MET A 69 5.10 4.73 10.68
CA MET A 69 6.42 5.09 10.14
C MET A 69 6.52 6.55 9.67
N GLY A 70 5.47 7.35 9.87
CA GLY A 70 5.43 8.78 9.53
C GLY A 70 5.06 9.09 8.08
N HIS A 71 4.53 8.13 7.31
CA HIS A 71 4.08 8.39 5.94
C HIS A 71 2.71 9.09 5.93
N VAL A 72 2.67 10.31 5.38
CA VAL A 72 1.45 11.13 5.32
C VAL A 72 0.31 10.40 4.61
N GLY A 73 0.57 9.79 3.45
CA GLY A 73 -0.46 9.03 2.74
C GLY A 73 -0.96 7.80 3.51
N GLY A 74 -0.14 7.25 4.43
CA GLY A 74 -0.58 6.18 5.32
C GLY A 74 -1.60 6.70 6.31
N THR A 75 -1.30 7.82 6.97
CA THR A 75 -2.21 8.50 7.91
C THR A 75 -3.52 8.88 7.23
N ASP A 76 -3.46 9.52 6.05
CA ASP A 76 -4.65 9.94 5.30
C ASP A 76 -5.54 8.75 4.95
N ASN A 77 -4.95 7.62 4.53
CA ASN A 77 -5.73 6.42 4.18
C ASN A 77 -6.26 5.69 5.42
N VAL A 78 -5.61 5.76 6.58
CA VAL A 78 -6.18 5.26 7.84
C VAL A 78 -7.41 6.08 8.21
N GLY A 79 -7.34 7.40 8.11
CA GLY A 79 -8.48 8.29 8.34
C GLY A 79 -9.64 7.96 7.40
N TYR A 80 -9.35 7.84 6.10
CA TYR A 80 -10.31 7.40 5.09
C TYR A 80 -10.95 6.02 5.41
N CYS A 81 -10.15 5.05 5.88
CA CYS A 81 -10.68 3.75 6.27
C CYS A 81 -11.67 3.87 7.44
N TYR A 82 -11.37 4.68 8.46
CA TYR A 82 -12.30 4.93 9.56
C TYR A 82 -13.51 5.79 9.17
N GLU A 83 -13.38 6.72 8.23
CA GLU A 83 -14.48 7.56 7.76
C GLU A 83 -15.54 6.76 7.00
N TYR A 84 -15.10 5.82 6.16
CA TYR A 84 -15.97 5.06 5.25
C TYR A 84 -16.15 3.59 5.62
N GLY A 85 -15.43 3.09 6.62
CA GLY A 85 -15.51 1.70 7.07
C GLY A 85 -14.82 0.69 6.14
N PHE A 86 -13.70 1.07 5.52
CA PHE A 86 -12.94 0.17 4.64
C PHE A 86 -11.95 -0.67 5.44
N GLY A 87 -12.18 -1.98 5.50
CA GLY A 87 -11.29 -2.90 6.22
C GLY A 87 -11.30 -2.75 7.75
N VAL A 88 -12.07 -1.80 8.28
CA VAL A 88 -12.26 -1.51 9.70
C VAL A 88 -13.68 -0.98 9.92
N GLU A 89 -14.22 -1.10 11.14
CA GLU A 89 -15.48 -0.45 11.48
C GLU A 89 -15.36 1.07 11.41
N LYS A 90 -16.40 1.73 10.91
CA LYS A 90 -16.45 3.20 10.82
C LYS A 90 -16.34 3.83 12.22
N ASP A 91 -15.45 4.82 12.38
CA ASP A 91 -15.24 5.56 13.63
C ASP A 91 -14.80 7.00 13.34
N GLU A 92 -15.74 7.95 13.41
CA GLU A 92 -15.49 9.37 13.08
C GLU A 92 -14.52 10.06 14.04
N ASN A 93 -14.24 9.49 15.22
CA ASN A 93 -13.24 10.06 16.13
C ASN A 93 -11.81 9.65 15.75
N LYS A 94 -11.66 8.63 14.90
CA LYS A 94 -10.38 8.11 14.41
C LYS A 94 -10.14 8.41 12.93
N ALA A 95 -11.15 8.92 12.24
CA ALA A 95 -11.05 9.50 10.90
C ALA A 95 -10.19 10.77 10.94
#